data_AF-K2LZY7-F1
#
_entry.id   AF-K2LZY7-F1
#
_cell.length_a   1.000
_cell.length_b   1.000
_cell.length_c   1.000
_cell.angle_alpha   90.00
_cell.angle_beta   90.00
_cell.angle_gamma   90.00
#
_symmetry.space_group_name_H-M   'P 1'
#
loop_
_entity.id
_entity.type
_entity.pdbx_description
1 polymer ?
#
loop_
_entity_poly.entity_id
_entity_poly.type
_entity_poly.pdbx_seq_one_letter_code
_entity_poly.pdbx_strand_id
1 'polypeptide(L)'
;MASVRLTEQLKRVKEVLTTWKEVDGRVSNLCPRSGAAVSISTGTANACTDKITDGLVGFLSNTSSDNKWKDEYLGVNATVKGATEGKVTATDNGLKFEGVWAEWPVGRQGENQLYHFANYNFTLVATVSIHKVPKGNTRIPLMGVRLDDNEKTKLLELSYDSGRKWWVLCSDGTNKELKGTWDPQTQYQVAIVLQNGTQVSVYVDGKRVCGSVQRKLENTDSAGISHFFIGGDGGSADKKVSEDGVSVSVE
;
A
#
# COMPACT_ATOMS: atom_id res chain seq x y z
N MET A 1 -41.54 21.40 1.28
CA MET A 1 -40.51 21.12 0.26
C MET A 1 -39.73 22.40 0.02
N ALA A 2 -38.41 22.38 0.12
CA ALA A 2 -37.56 23.57 -0.07
C ALA A 2 -36.67 23.38 -1.31
N SER A 3 -36.56 24.43 -2.13
CA SER A 3 -35.64 24.46 -3.27
C SER A 3 -34.35 25.18 -2.85
N VAL A 4 -33.21 24.50 -2.94
CA VAL A 4 -31.90 25.04 -2.53
C VAL A 4 -30.98 25.11 -3.74
N ARG A 5 -30.26 26.22 -3.89
CA ARG A 5 -29.23 26.38 -4.93
C ARG A 5 -27.87 25.94 -4.38
N LEU A 6 -27.25 24.95 -5.01
CA LEU A 6 -26.00 24.33 -4.55
C LEU A 6 -24.78 24.82 -5.36
N THR A 7 -24.68 26.13 -5.56
CA THR A 7 -23.65 26.73 -6.43
C THR A 7 -22.22 26.43 -5.95
N GLU A 8 -21.97 26.54 -4.64
CA GLU A 8 -20.65 26.26 -4.07
C GLU A 8 -20.29 24.78 -4.12
N GLN A 9 -21.25 23.90 -3.88
CA GLN A 9 -21.05 22.45 -3.99
C GLN A 9 -20.73 22.07 -5.44
N LEU A 10 -21.43 22.65 -6.42
CA LEU A 10 -21.15 22.42 -7.83
C LEU A 10 -19.75 22.92 -8.22
N LYS A 11 -19.32 24.06 -7.70
CA LYS A 11 -17.95 24.56 -7.90
C LYS A 11 -16.92 23.55 -7.37
N ARG A 12 -17.11 23.06 -6.15
CA ARG A 12 -16.24 22.06 -5.53
C ARG A 12 -16.20 20.73 -6.31
N VAL A 13 -17.33 20.28 -6.84
CA VAL A 13 -17.40 19.09 -7.72
C VAL A 13 -16.55 19.29 -8.98
N LYS A 14 -16.62 20.46 -9.62
CA LYS A 14 -15.80 20.75 -10.82
C LYS A 14 -14.31 20.76 -10.51
N GLU A 15 -13.91 21.30 -9.36
CA GLU A 15 -12.53 21.29 -8.89
C GLU A 15 -12.03 19.84 -8.70
N VAL A 16 -12.80 19.00 -8.00
CA VAL A 16 -12.47 17.57 -7.80
C VAL A 16 -12.33 16.83 -9.13
N LEU A 17 -13.26 17.00 -10.07
CA LEU A 17 -13.19 16.37 -11.39
C LEU A 17 -11.97 16.82 -12.20
N THR A 18 -11.56 18.08 -12.05
CA THR A 18 -10.35 18.60 -12.69
C THR A 18 -9.11 17.92 -12.11
N THR A 19 -9.03 17.83 -10.78
CA THR A 19 -7.93 17.12 -10.08
C THR A 19 -7.85 15.66 -10.49
N TRP A 20 -8.97 14.93 -10.55
CA TRP A 20 -8.95 13.52 -10.98
C TRP A 20 -8.35 13.34 -12.37
N LYS A 21 -8.72 14.19 -13.33
CA LYS A 21 -8.17 14.16 -14.69
C LYS A 21 -6.67 14.46 -14.72
N GLU A 22 -6.19 15.38 -13.90
CA GLU A 22 -4.76 15.68 -13.78
C GLU A 22 -3.97 14.51 -13.17
N VAL A 23 -4.51 13.89 -12.12
CA VAL A 23 -3.91 12.72 -11.48
C VAL A 23 -3.87 11.53 -12.45
N ASP A 24 -4.96 11.25 -13.16
CA ASP A 24 -5.00 10.22 -14.21
C ASP A 24 -3.92 10.44 -15.27
N GLY A 25 -3.74 11.70 -15.69
CA GLY A 25 -2.68 12.08 -16.62
C GLY A 25 -1.28 11.83 -16.07
N ARG A 26 -1.04 12.12 -14.78
CA ARG A 26 0.25 11.84 -14.12
C ARG A 26 0.52 10.34 -14.01
N VAL A 27 -0.45 9.56 -13.52
CA VAL A 27 -0.31 8.10 -13.36
C VAL A 27 -0.06 7.43 -14.70
N SER A 28 -0.74 7.88 -15.76
CA SER A 28 -0.53 7.35 -17.11
C SER A 28 0.92 7.51 -17.61
N ASN A 29 1.64 8.52 -17.13
CA ASN A 29 3.05 8.74 -17.49
C ASN A 29 4.03 7.88 -16.68
N LEU A 30 3.61 7.29 -15.55
CA LEU A 30 4.46 6.41 -14.73
C LEU A 30 4.70 5.05 -15.39
N CYS A 31 3.89 4.69 -16.39
CA CYS A 31 4.04 3.47 -17.17
C CYS A 31 4.71 3.83 -18.51
N PRO A 32 6.05 3.74 -18.64
CA PRO A 32 6.70 4.10 -19.87
C PRO A 32 6.18 3.23 -21.03
N ARG A 33 5.82 3.87 -22.14
CA ARG A 33 5.45 3.22 -23.40
C ARG A 33 6.68 2.46 -23.89
N SER A 34 6.79 1.18 -23.52
CA SER A 34 7.93 0.31 -23.85
C SER A 34 8.39 0.47 -25.30
N GLY A 35 9.60 1.02 -25.45
CA GLY A 35 10.37 1.01 -26.70
C GLY A 35 11.68 0.21 -26.61
N ALA A 36 12.15 -0.17 -25.42
CA ALA A 36 13.45 -0.82 -25.27
C ALA A 36 13.62 -1.60 -23.95
N ALA A 37 12.95 -2.74 -23.81
CA ALA A 37 13.37 -3.83 -22.91
C ALA A 37 12.65 -5.13 -23.29
N VAL A 38 12.96 -5.65 -24.47
CA VAL A 38 12.64 -7.03 -24.83
C VAL A 38 13.63 -7.94 -24.11
N SER A 39 13.20 -8.46 -22.96
CA SER A 39 13.62 -9.74 -22.36
C SER A 39 13.03 -9.77 -20.95
N ILE A 40 11.81 -10.26 -20.70
CA ILE A 40 11.55 -11.68 -20.43
C ILE A 40 10.05 -12.03 -20.53
N SER A 41 9.13 -11.11 -20.83
CA SER A 41 7.69 -11.45 -20.80
C SER A 41 7.16 -11.89 -22.17
N THR A 42 7.05 -13.21 -22.38
CA THR A 42 6.23 -13.79 -23.44
C THR A 42 4.75 -13.58 -23.13
N GLY A 43 4.13 -12.62 -23.83
CA GLY A 43 2.68 -12.60 -24.05
C GLY A 43 1.86 -11.81 -23.04
N THR A 44 1.51 -10.57 -23.40
CA THR A 44 0.18 -9.93 -23.25
C THR A 44 0.33 -8.46 -23.65
N ALA A 45 -0.78 -7.84 -24.10
CA ALA A 45 -0.82 -6.43 -24.49
C ALA A 45 -0.14 -5.54 -23.44
N ASN A 46 0.62 -4.55 -23.90
CA ASN A 46 1.37 -3.66 -23.02
C ASN A 46 0.37 -2.94 -22.09
N ALA A 47 0.32 -3.33 -20.81
CA ALA A 47 -0.64 -2.82 -19.83
C ALA A 47 -0.58 -1.27 -19.69
N CYS A 48 0.52 -0.66 -20.12
CA CYS A 48 0.71 0.78 -20.19
C CYS A 48 -0.05 1.51 -21.31
N THR A 49 -0.73 0.83 -22.25
CA THR A 49 -1.24 1.55 -23.44
C THR A 49 -2.57 2.26 -23.23
N ASP A 50 -3.52 1.74 -22.44
CA ASP A 50 -4.88 2.31 -22.47
C ASP A 50 -5.71 2.25 -21.17
N LYS A 51 -5.30 1.50 -20.12
CA LYS A 51 -6.22 1.17 -19.00
C LYS A 51 -5.62 1.26 -17.59
N ILE A 52 -4.49 1.95 -17.42
CA ILE A 52 -3.79 1.92 -16.12
C ILE A 52 -4.58 2.63 -15.00
N THR A 53 -5.42 3.58 -15.34
CA THR A 53 -6.28 4.33 -14.40
C THR A 53 -7.66 3.71 -14.24
N ASP A 54 -8.01 2.68 -15.02
CA ASP A 54 -9.32 2.02 -14.92
C ASP A 54 -9.45 1.30 -13.57
N GLY A 55 -10.35 1.80 -12.73
CA GLY A 55 -10.55 1.25 -11.38
C GLY A 55 -9.50 1.69 -10.36
N LEU A 56 -8.66 2.68 -10.69
CA LEU A 56 -7.78 3.33 -9.71
C LEU A 56 -8.61 4.23 -8.79
N VAL A 57 -8.55 3.96 -7.48
CA VAL A 57 -9.42 4.65 -6.50
C VAL A 57 -8.66 5.64 -5.61
N GLY A 58 -7.37 5.39 -5.37
CA GLY A 58 -6.54 6.26 -4.54
C GLY A 58 -5.08 6.15 -4.97
N PHE A 59 -4.33 7.23 -4.79
CA PHE A 59 -2.94 7.31 -5.18
C PHE A 59 -2.17 8.15 -4.15
N LEU A 60 -1.24 7.51 -3.45
CA LEU A 60 -0.38 8.17 -2.47
C LEU A 60 0.97 8.44 -3.14
N SER A 61 1.40 9.71 -3.19
CA SER A 61 2.66 10.09 -3.86
C SER A 61 3.55 10.95 -2.97
N ASN A 62 4.11 12.06 -3.42
CA ASN A 62 5.02 12.87 -2.61
C ASN A 62 4.34 13.91 -1.70
N THR A 63 3.02 14.06 -1.77
CA THR A 63 2.30 15.06 -0.97
C THR A 63 1.99 14.55 0.43
N SER A 64 2.53 15.23 1.45
CA SER A 64 2.19 14.97 2.85
C SER A 64 2.08 16.25 3.68
N SER A 65 1.23 16.23 4.71
CA SER A 65 0.97 17.36 5.61
C SER A 65 0.38 16.86 6.92
N ASP A 66 0.77 17.40 8.07
CA ASP A 66 0.16 17.12 9.38
C ASP A 66 0.03 15.61 9.68
N ASN A 67 1.11 14.85 9.51
CA ASN A 67 1.14 13.38 9.65
C ASN A 67 0.19 12.64 8.70
N LYS A 68 -0.30 13.27 7.64
CA LYS A 68 -1.11 12.62 6.61
C LYS A 68 -0.30 12.49 5.34
N TRP A 69 -0.33 11.30 4.78
CA TRP A 69 0.09 11.04 3.41
C TRP A 69 -1.15 11.20 2.52
N LYS A 70 -1.14 12.25 1.68
CA LYS A 70 -2.32 12.69 0.98
C LYS A 70 -2.65 11.76 -0.17
N ASP A 71 -3.93 11.43 -0.30
CA ASP A 71 -4.47 10.83 -1.52
C ASP A 71 -4.66 11.91 -2.58
N GLU A 72 -3.95 11.75 -3.69
CA GLU A 72 -3.94 12.67 -4.82
C GLU A 72 -5.32 12.76 -5.49
N TYR A 73 -6.17 11.72 -5.37
CA TYR A 73 -7.57 11.75 -5.81
C TYR A 73 -8.52 12.45 -4.82
N LEU A 74 -8.00 13.05 -3.74
CA LEU A 74 -8.79 13.72 -2.70
C LEU A 74 -9.79 12.81 -1.98
N GLY A 75 -9.58 11.49 -2.06
CA GLY A 75 -10.37 10.49 -1.36
C GLY A 75 -9.94 10.36 0.09
N VAL A 76 -9.23 9.29 0.40
CA VAL A 76 -8.90 8.93 1.78
C VAL A 76 -7.40 9.06 1.98
N ASN A 77 -6.96 9.95 2.87
CA ASN A 77 -5.53 10.06 3.19
C ASN A 77 -5.07 8.88 4.06
N ALA A 78 -3.82 8.45 3.91
CA ALA A 78 -3.18 7.59 4.90
C ALA A 78 -2.66 8.43 6.07
N THR A 79 -2.62 7.84 7.27
CA THR A 79 -2.12 8.48 8.48
C THR A 79 -0.77 7.90 8.84
N VAL A 80 0.25 8.74 8.92
CA VAL A 80 1.57 8.36 9.42
C VAL A 80 1.53 8.23 10.94
N LYS A 81 2.11 7.16 11.45
CA LYS A 81 2.13 6.74 12.86
C LYS A 81 3.57 6.65 13.37
N GLY A 82 3.73 6.73 14.70
CA GLY A 82 5.02 6.79 15.38
C GLY A 82 5.48 8.21 15.68
N ALA A 83 6.74 8.38 16.09
CA ALA A 83 7.35 9.69 16.32
C ALA A 83 7.74 10.34 14.98
N THR A 84 6.85 11.14 14.40
CA THR A 84 6.96 11.61 13.01
C THR A 84 7.96 12.75 12.80
N GLU A 85 8.33 13.49 13.85
CA GLU A 85 9.19 14.67 13.76
C GLU A 85 10.56 14.32 13.17
N GLY A 86 10.85 14.85 11.97
CA GLY A 86 12.10 14.59 11.25
C GLY A 86 12.27 13.16 10.72
N LYS A 87 11.23 12.31 10.80
CA LYS A 87 11.28 10.89 10.40
C LYS A 87 10.54 10.59 9.09
N VAL A 88 9.92 11.60 8.51
CA VAL A 88 9.24 11.53 7.21
C VAL A 88 9.86 12.56 6.28
N THR A 89 10.29 12.12 5.10
CA THR A 89 10.81 13.03 4.06
C THR A 89 10.16 12.67 2.72
N ALA A 90 9.76 13.68 1.95
CA ALA A 90 9.23 13.45 0.60
C ALA A 90 10.35 12.95 -0.32
N THR A 91 10.02 11.98 -1.17
CA THR A 91 10.82 11.62 -2.35
C THR A 91 10.18 12.21 -3.60
N ASP A 92 10.71 11.88 -4.77
CA ASP A 92 10.14 12.38 -6.03
C ASP A 92 8.69 11.89 -6.22
N ASN A 93 8.40 10.63 -5.86
CA ASN A 93 7.09 10.00 -6.10
C ASN A 93 6.42 9.43 -4.86
N GLY A 94 6.99 9.61 -3.67
CA GLY A 94 6.50 8.95 -2.46
C GLY A 94 7.05 9.55 -1.17
N LEU A 95 7.14 8.74 -0.13
CA LEU A 95 7.70 9.13 1.16
C LEU A 95 8.80 8.16 1.60
N LYS A 96 9.82 8.71 2.25
CA LYS A 96 10.80 7.97 3.02
C LYS A 96 10.45 8.02 4.50
N PHE A 97 10.35 6.86 5.11
CA PHE A 97 10.07 6.63 6.52
C PHE A 97 11.33 6.19 7.26
N GLU A 98 11.53 6.73 8.47
CA GLU A 98 12.59 6.32 9.40
C GLU A 98 12.00 5.95 10.76
N GLY A 99 11.76 4.66 11.01
CA GLY A 99 11.14 4.19 12.25
C GLY A 99 9.65 4.56 12.42
N VAL A 100 9.01 5.04 11.35
CA VAL A 100 7.58 5.38 11.27
C VAL A 100 6.92 4.59 10.13
N TRP A 101 5.60 4.57 10.09
CA TRP A 101 4.82 3.87 9.06
C TRP A 101 3.54 4.61 8.74
N ALA A 102 2.86 4.24 7.66
CA ALA A 102 1.56 4.77 7.29
C ALA A 102 0.47 3.71 7.40
N GLU A 103 -0.71 4.12 7.87
CA GLU A 103 -1.94 3.33 7.87
C GLU A 103 -2.96 3.97 6.92
N TRP A 104 -3.40 3.21 5.91
CA TRP A 104 -4.40 3.66 4.94
C TRP A 104 -5.75 2.99 5.23
N PRO A 105 -6.74 3.72 5.77
CA PRO A 105 -7.90 3.10 6.39
C PRO A 105 -8.90 2.53 5.39
N VAL A 106 -9.52 1.40 5.75
CA VAL A 106 -10.61 0.74 5.03
C VAL A 106 -11.86 0.72 5.92
N GLY A 107 -11.97 -0.24 6.83
CA GLY A 107 -13.04 -0.28 7.84
C GLY A 107 -12.92 0.85 8.89
N ARG A 108 -11.69 1.29 9.17
CA ARG A 108 -11.38 2.37 10.14
C ARG A 108 -11.88 3.77 9.74
N GLN A 109 -12.49 3.92 8.57
CA GLN A 109 -13.08 5.19 8.15
C GLN A 109 -14.33 5.56 8.96
N GLY A 110 -14.91 4.61 9.70
CA GLY A 110 -16.11 4.81 10.52
C GLY A 110 -17.38 4.54 9.72
N GLU A 111 -18.35 5.45 9.81
CA GLU A 111 -19.68 5.28 9.19
C GLU A 111 -19.61 5.28 7.64
N ASN A 112 -18.78 6.15 7.06
CA ASN A 112 -18.63 6.27 5.61
C ASN A 112 -17.34 5.57 5.15
N GLN A 113 -17.45 4.29 4.82
CA GLN A 113 -16.32 3.46 4.36
C GLN A 113 -16.16 3.50 2.84
N LEU A 114 -15.50 4.55 2.33
CA LEU A 114 -15.26 4.72 0.89
C LEU A 114 -14.51 3.53 0.28
N TYR A 115 -13.64 2.87 1.06
CA TYR A 115 -12.84 1.74 0.60
C TYR A 115 -13.45 0.36 0.93
N HIS A 116 -14.73 0.30 1.29
CA HIS A 116 -15.39 -0.98 1.63
C HIS A 116 -15.28 -2.04 0.51
N PHE A 117 -15.12 -1.61 -0.75
CA PHE A 117 -14.86 -2.50 -1.90
C PHE A 117 -13.63 -3.41 -1.70
N ALA A 118 -12.65 -2.98 -0.92
CA ALA A 118 -11.43 -3.74 -0.65
C ALA A 118 -11.70 -5.05 0.11
N ASN A 119 -12.85 -5.21 0.75
CA ASN A 119 -13.26 -6.49 1.32
C ASN A 119 -13.60 -7.55 0.24
N TYR A 120 -13.80 -7.13 -1.01
CA TYR A 120 -14.22 -7.99 -2.11
C TYR A 120 -13.12 -8.11 -3.16
N ASN A 121 -12.60 -6.98 -3.65
CA ASN A 121 -11.56 -6.95 -4.67
C ASN A 121 -10.69 -5.70 -4.48
N PHE A 122 -9.37 -5.88 -4.48
CA PHE A 122 -8.44 -4.74 -4.57
C PHE A 122 -7.10 -5.20 -5.13
N THR A 123 -6.34 -4.21 -5.60
CA THR A 123 -4.90 -4.36 -5.87
C THR A 123 -4.21 -3.16 -5.23
N LEU A 124 -3.36 -3.42 -4.22
CA LEU A 124 -2.49 -2.43 -3.60
C LEU A 124 -1.09 -2.62 -4.20
N VAL A 125 -0.52 -1.56 -4.75
CA VAL A 125 0.79 -1.59 -5.42
C VAL A 125 1.66 -0.51 -4.83
N ALA A 126 2.95 -0.83 -4.65
CA ALA A 126 3.95 0.13 -4.23
C ALA A 126 5.33 -0.26 -4.79
N THR A 127 6.17 0.72 -5.06
CA THR A 127 7.60 0.56 -5.22
C THR A 127 8.26 0.83 -3.87
N VAL A 128 9.02 -0.14 -3.37
CA VAL A 128 9.66 -0.06 -2.05
C VAL A 128 11.16 -0.13 -2.18
N SER A 129 11.87 0.63 -1.36
CA SER A 129 13.34 0.56 -1.24
C SER A 129 13.75 0.53 0.21
N ILE A 130 14.60 -0.43 0.59
CA ILE A 130 15.11 -0.54 1.97
C ILE A 130 16.49 0.13 2.01
N HIS A 131 16.66 1.16 2.84
CA HIS A 131 17.89 1.97 2.84
C HIS A 131 18.96 1.44 3.79
N LYS A 132 18.54 0.80 4.88
CA LYS A 132 19.44 0.32 5.94
C LYS A 132 19.11 -1.12 6.29
N VAL A 133 20.14 -1.93 6.49
CA VAL A 133 19.99 -3.26 7.08
C VAL A 133 19.51 -3.09 8.52
N PRO A 134 18.36 -3.67 8.89
CA PRO A 134 17.83 -3.52 10.23
C PRO A 134 18.76 -4.20 11.22
N LYS A 135 18.83 -3.67 12.44
CA LYS A 135 19.63 -4.25 13.52
C LYS A 135 18.79 -5.29 14.29
N GLY A 136 19.43 -6.37 14.72
CA GLY A 136 18.78 -7.44 15.47
C GLY A 136 18.26 -8.58 14.60
N ASN A 137 17.56 -9.54 15.21
CA ASN A 137 17.08 -10.76 14.55
C ASN A 137 15.56 -10.77 14.35
N THR A 138 14.92 -9.59 14.40
CA THR A 138 13.48 -9.45 14.20
C THR A 138 13.15 -9.19 12.73
N ARG A 139 12.01 -9.71 12.30
CA ARG A 139 11.45 -9.38 10.98
C ARG A 139 10.78 -8.02 11.06
N ILE A 140 11.03 -7.18 10.07
CA ILE A 140 10.49 -5.84 9.95
C ILE A 140 9.36 -5.87 8.92
N PRO A 141 8.10 -5.61 9.33
CA PRO A 141 6.98 -5.46 8.41
C PRO A 141 7.22 -4.32 7.43
N LEU A 142 6.88 -4.54 6.17
CA LEU A 142 7.06 -3.55 5.10
C LEU A 142 5.72 -3.11 4.52
N MET A 143 4.86 -4.06 4.18
CA MET A 143 3.53 -3.76 3.66
C MET A 143 2.59 -4.92 3.91
N GLY A 144 1.32 -4.62 4.19
CA GLY A 144 0.33 -5.67 4.41
C GLY A 144 -1.07 -5.17 4.71
N VAL A 145 -1.89 -6.12 5.12
CA VAL A 145 -3.33 -5.95 5.32
C VAL A 145 -3.69 -6.37 6.73
N ARG A 146 -4.28 -5.45 7.49
CA ARG A 146 -4.78 -5.69 8.83
C ARG A 146 -6.27 -6.04 8.77
N LEU A 147 -6.66 -7.09 9.50
CA LEU A 147 -8.06 -7.39 9.78
C LEU A 147 -8.39 -6.84 11.15
N ASP A 148 -9.65 -6.47 11.31
CA ASP A 148 -10.22 -5.99 12.58
C ASP A 148 -9.53 -4.75 13.18
N ASP A 149 -10.25 -4.09 14.08
CA ASP A 149 -9.75 -2.92 14.79
C ASP A 149 -9.00 -3.25 16.07
N ASN A 150 -8.95 -4.53 16.47
CA ASN A 150 -8.27 -4.99 17.67
C ASN A 150 -6.76 -5.17 17.47
N GLU A 151 -6.24 -4.85 16.28
CA GLU A 151 -4.80 -4.77 15.98
C GLU A 151 -4.04 -6.06 16.28
N LYS A 152 -4.68 -7.21 16.13
CA LYS A 152 -4.00 -8.50 16.36
C LYS A 152 -3.86 -9.30 15.09
N THR A 153 -4.82 -9.20 14.18
CA THR A 153 -4.93 -10.15 13.09
C THR A 153 -4.39 -9.56 11.79
N LYS A 154 -3.30 -10.10 11.28
CA LYS A 154 -2.81 -9.78 9.93
C LYS A 154 -3.40 -10.77 8.94
N LEU A 155 -4.02 -10.27 7.86
CA LEU A 155 -4.42 -11.12 6.74
C LEU A 155 -3.18 -11.51 5.93
N LEU A 156 -2.30 -10.54 5.70
CA LEU A 156 -1.12 -10.70 4.90
C LEU A 156 -0.06 -9.70 5.31
N GLU A 157 1.20 -10.10 5.21
CA GLU A 157 2.36 -9.22 5.40
C GLU A 157 3.50 -9.66 4.50
N LEU A 158 4.12 -8.68 3.84
CA LEU A 158 5.49 -8.79 3.36
C LEU A 158 6.42 -8.13 4.39
N SER A 159 7.45 -8.85 4.80
CA SER A 159 8.46 -8.38 5.75
C SER A 159 9.87 -8.77 5.32
N TYR A 160 10.88 -8.18 5.96
CA TYR A 160 12.28 -8.41 5.67
C TYR A 160 13.12 -8.48 6.95
N ASP A 161 14.29 -9.10 6.91
CA ASP A 161 15.16 -9.23 8.08
C ASP A 161 16.60 -8.72 7.85
N SER A 162 17.39 -8.74 8.91
CA SER A 162 18.80 -8.34 8.92
C SER A 162 19.71 -9.28 8.13
N GLY A 163 19.26 -10.50 7.85
CA GLY A 163 19.91 -11.49 7.00
C GLY A 163 19.68 -11.25 5.50
N ARG A 164 19.09 -10.11 5.14
CA ARG A 164 18.71 -9.75 3.76
C ARG A 164 17.67 -10.68 3.15
N LYS A 165 16.85 -11.34 3.97
CA LYS A 165 15.83 -12.28 3.50
C LYS A 165 14.47 -11.61 3.46
N TRP A 166 13.68 -11.99 2.47
CA TRP A 166 12.27 -11.67 2.41
C TRP A 166 11.44 -12.74 3.13
N TRP A 167 10.39 -12.28 3.80
CA TRP A 167 9.41 -13.12 4.48
C TRP A 167 8.01 -12.73 4.03
N VAL A 168 7.12 -13.73 3.94
CA VAL A 168 5.70 -13.48 3.69
C VAL A 168 4.86 -14.26 4.67
N LEU A 169 3.91 -13.56 5.31
CA LEU A 169 2.78 -14.15 6.01
C LEU A 169 1.62 -14.25 5.01
N CYS A 170 1.26 -15.47 4.65
CA CYS A 170 0.15 -15.78 3.77
C CYS A 170 -1.17 -15.85 4.53
N SER A 171 -2.28 -15.70 3.80
CA SER A 171 -3.63 -15.66 4.38
C SER A 171 -4.08 -16.96 5.04
N ASP A 172 -3.43 -18.08 4.72
CA ASP A 172 -3.60 -19.41 5.32
C ASP A 172 -2.84 -19.56 6.65
N GLY A 173 -2.15 -18.51 7.10
CA GLY A 173 -1.30 -18.51 8.29
C GLY A 173 0.13 -18.98 8.03
N THR A 174 0.45 -19.42 6.82
CA THR A 174 1.81 -19.85 6.46
C THR A 174 2.74 -18.65 6.50
N ASN A 175 3.77 -18.72 7.33
CA ASN A 175 4.84 -17.73 7.40
C ASN A 175 6.14 -18.34 6.87
N LYS A 176 6.62 -17.87 5.71
CA LYS A 176 7.74 -18.50 5.00
C LYS A 176 8.78 -17.50 4.54
N GLU A 177 10.03 -17.95 4.55
CA GLU A 177 11.14 -17.28 3.88
C GLU A 177 10.97 -17.44 2.37
N LEU A 178 11.18 -16.37 1.61
CA LEU A 178 11.14 -16.41 0.16
C LEU A 178 12.51 -16.76 -0.42
N LYS A 179 12.50 -17.36 -1.61
CA LYS A 179 13.74 -17.58 -2.37
C LYS A 179 14.21 -16.24 -2.93
N GLY A 180 15.43 -15.85 -2.56
CA GLY A 180 16.04 -14.60 -2.98
C GLY A 180 16.31 -13.67 -1.81
N THR A 181 17.21 -12.73 -2.03
CA THR A 181 17.58 -11.70 -1.06
C THR A 181 17.05 -10.36 -1.51
N TRP A 182 17.06 -9.40 -0.59
CA TRP A 182 16.94 -8.00 -0.91
C TRP A 182 18.29 -7.30 -0.73
N ASP A 183 18.48 -6.24 -1.50
CA ASP A 183 19.66 -5.40 -1.43
C ASP A 183 19.31 -3.96 -1.04
N PRO A 184 20.13 -3.31 -0.19
CA PRO A 184 19.90 -1.92 0.17
C PRO A 184 19.82 -1.01 -1.05
N GLN A 185 18.98 0.02 -0.99
CA GLN A 185 18.78 1.03 -2.02
C GLN A 185 18.32 0.48 -3.38
N THR A 186 17.89 -0.78 -3.41
CA THR A 186 17.29 -1.40 -4.59
C THR A 186 15.77 -1.24 -4.52
N GLN A 187 15.17 -0.86 -5.64
CA GLN A 187 13.72 -0.76 -5.80
C GLN A 187 13.12 -2.13 -6.08
N TYR A 188 12.04 -2.45 -5.39
CA TYR A 188 11.23 -3.65 -5.60
C TYR A 188 9.78 -3.23 -5.83
N GLN A 189 9.13 -3.79 -6.84
CA GLN A 189 7.70 -3.61 -7.02
C GLN A 189 6.96 -4.66 -6.19
N VAL A 190 6.09 -4.21 -5.29
CA VAL A 190 5.26 -5.10 -4.48
C VAL A 190 3.80 -4.88 -4.82
N ALA A 191 3.06 -5.97 -5.00
CA ALA A 191 1.62 -5.91 -5.16
C ALA A 191 0.91 -6.92 -4.25
N ILE A 192 -0.17 -6.48 -3.60
CA ILE A 192 -1.09 -7.34 -2.86
C ILE A 192 -2.44 -7.29 -3.58
N VAL A 193 -2.94 -8.46 -3.93
CA VAL A 193 -4.15 -8.60 -4.74
C VAL A 193 -5.15 -9.46 -4.01
N LEU A 194 -6.37 -8.95 -3.82
CA LEU A 194 -7.54 -9.74 -3.46
C LEU A 194 -8.47 -9.84 -4.66
N GLN A 195 -8.84 -11.07 -5.01
CA GLN A 195 -9.78 -11.38 -6.09
C GLN A 195 -10.91 -12.25 -5.55
N ASN A 196 -12.13 -11.97 -6.03
CA ASN A 196 -13.34 -12.77 -5.74
C ASN A 196 -13.62 -12.93 -4.24
N GLY A 197 -13.24 -11.94 -3.43
CA GLY A 197 -13.41 -11.90 -1.97
C GLY A 197 -12.64 -12.96 -1.19
N THR A 198 -11.87 -13.82 -1.87
CA THR A 198 -11.33 -15.04 -1.24
C THR A 198 -9.93 -15.43 -1.66
N GLN A 199 -9.47 -14.96 -2.81
CA GLN A 199 -8.16 -15.30 -3.35
C GLN A 199 -7.21 -14.13 -3.09
N VAL A 200 -6.29 -14.32 -2.13
CA VAL A 200 -5.27 -13.32 -1.82
C VAL A 200 -3.94 -13.77 -2.41
N SER A 201 -3.22 -12.86 -3.05
CA SER A 201 -1.88 -13.12 -3.59
C SER A 201 -0.95 -11.93 -3.39
N VAL A 202 0.35 -12.24 -3.34
CA VAL A 202 1.42 -11.24 -3.20
C VAL A 202 2.42 -11.45 -4.30
N TYR A 203 2.85 -10.34 -4.89
CA TYR A 203 3.86 -10.32 -5.93
C TYR A 203 5.02 -9.44 -5.49
N VAL A 204 6.23 -9.88 -5.82
CA VAL A 204 7.47 -9.08 -5.75
C VAL A 204 8.09 -9.15 -7.13
N ASP A 205 8.30 -7.99 -7.77
CA ASP A 205 8.77 -7.84 -9.15
C ASP A 205 7.98 -8.71 -10.15
N GLY A 206 6.65 -8.67 -10.03
CA GLY A 206 5.72 -9.45 -10.86
C GLY A 206 5.72 -10.96 -10.58
N LYS A 207 6.59 -11.47 -9.69
CA LYS A 207 6.61 -12.89 -9.33
C LYS A 207 5.71 -13.15 -8.13
N ARG A 208 4.78 -14.08 -8.27
CA ARG A 208 3.90 -14.49 -7.16
C ARG A 208 4.70 -15.19 -6.07
N VAL A 209 4.76 -14.61 -4.89
CA VAL A 209 5.50 -15.15 -3.73
C VAL A 209 4.56 -15.82 -2.72
N CYS A 210 3.29 -15.44 -2.73
CA CYS A 210 2.24 -16.00 -1.90
C CYS A 210 0.93 -16.07 -2.67
N GLY A 211 0.11 -17.08 -2.41
CA GLY A 211 -1.32 -16.89 -2.57
C GLY A 211 -2.13 -18.12 -2.20
N SER A 212 -3.39 -17.90 -1.85
CA SER A 212 -4.31 -18.90 -1.35
C SER A 212 -5.50 -19.11 -2.28
N VAL A 213 -6.13 -20.27 -2.18
CA VAL A 213 -7.29 -20.63 -3.02
C VAL A 213 -8.61 -20.24 -2.34
N GLN A 214 -8.64 -20.19 -1.01
CA GLN A 214 -9.86 -19.88 -0.25
C GLN A 214 -9.53 -19.30 1.13
N ARG A 215 -9.93 -18.05 1.36
CA ARG A 215 -10.28 -17.54 2.69
C ARG A 215 -11.57 -16.77 2.57
N LYS A 216 -12.63 -17.18 3.26
CA LYS A 216 -13.86 -16.37 3.33
C LYS A 216 -13.55 -15.20 4.26
N LEU A 217 -13.30 -14.02 3.71
CA LEU A 217 -13.32 -12.80 4.51
C LEU A 217 -14.78 -12.62 4.95
N GLU A 218 -15.05 -12.65 6.25
CA GLU A 218 -16.39 -12.35 6.73
C GLU A 218 -16.61 -10.85 6.58
N ASN A 219 -17.58 -10.45 5.76
CA ASN A 219 -17.99 -9.05 5.57
C ASN A 219 -18.88 -8.54 6.70
N THR A 220 -18.58 -8.95 7.94
CA THR A 220 -19.18 -8.36 9.13
C THR A 220 -18.29 -7.22 9.60
N ASP A 221 -18.88 -6.21 10.25
CA ASP A 221 -18.17 -5.02 10.72
C ASP A 221 -16.96 -5.33 11.64
N SER A 222 -16.91 -6.54 12.22
CA SER A 222 -15.84 -7.01 13.10
C SER A 222 -14.77 -7.89 12.44
N ALA A 223 -14.94 -8.32 11.19
CA ALA A 223 -14.04 -9.27 10.52
C ALA A 223 -13.47 -8.80 9.16
N GLY A 224 -13.88 -7.61 8.70
CA GLY A 224 -13.37 -6.97 7.49
C GLY A 224 -11.94 -6.41 7.63
N ILE A 225 -11.42 -5.90 6.51
CA ILE A 225 -10.14 -5.19 6.45
C ILE A 225 -10.28 -3.87 7.20
N SER A 226 -9.42 -3.65 8.20
CA SER A 226 -9.40 -2.38 8.95
C SER A 226 -8.59 -1.31 8.23
N HIS A 227 -7.37 -1.66 7.79
CA HIS A 227 -6.48 -0.78 7.04
C HIS A 227 -5.37 -1.56 6.32
N PHE A 228 -4.74 -0.89 5.36
CA PHE A 228 -3.43 -1.25 4.84
C PHE A 228 -2.35 -0.60 5.69
N PHE A 229 -1.25 -1.31 5.94
CA PHE A 229 -0.06 -0.75 6.58
C PHE A 229 1.10 -0.72 5.60
N ILE A 230 1.88 0.36 5.63
CA ILE A 230 2.90 0.69 4.63
C ILE A 230 4.13 1.26 5.34
N GLY A 231 5.31 0.71 5.05
CA GLY A 231 6.58 1.07 5.70
C GLY A 231 6.82 0.46 7.08
N GLY A 232 5.82 -0.22 7.65
CA GLY A 232 5.81 -0.79 9.01
C GLY A 232 4.39 -1.04 9.48
N ASP A 233 4.21 -1.62 10.68
CA ASP A 233 2.90 -2.03 11.22
C ASP A 233 2.67 -1.68 12.71
N GLY A 234 3.61 -0.98 13.34
CA GLY A 234 3.59 -0.67 14.78
C GLY A 234 3.72 -1.88 15.73
N GLY A 235 3.92 -3.10 15.19
CA GLY A 235 3.74 -4.37 15.90
C GLY A 235 4.94 -4.89 16.69
N SER A 236 6.03 -4.12 16.84
CA SER A 236 7.15 -4.54 17.69
C SER A 236 6.84 -4.26 19.16
N ALA A 237 6.03 -5.13 19.78
CA ALA A 237 5.87 -5.21 21.23
C ALA A 237 7.22 -5.49 21.94
N ASP A 238 8.20 -6.04 21.22
CA ASP A 238 9.60 -5.96 21.58
C ASP A 238 10.16 -4.59 21.18
N LYS A 239 10.23 -3.67 22.15
CA LYS A 239 10.91 -2.37 22.10
C LYS A 239 12.43 -2.46 21.80
N LYS A 240 12.90 -3.53 21.16
CA LYS A 240 14.30 -3.81 20.82
C LYS A 240 14.67 -3.54 19.37
N VAL A 241 13.71 -3.28 18.48
CA VAL A 241 14.05 -2.62 17.21
C VAL A 241 14.27 -1.16 17.57
N SER A 242 15.54 -0.78 17.79
CA SER A 242 15.88 0.63 17.85
C SER A 242 15.31 1.30 16.60
N GLU A 243 14.45 2.30 16.78
CA GLU A 243 13.89 3.14 15.70
C GLU A 243 15.00 3.64 14.74
N ASP A 244 16.24 3.67 15.23
CA ASP A 244 17.48 4.00 14.51
C ASP A 244 17.92 3.03 13.38
N GLY A 245 17.16 1.95 13.12
CA GLY A 245 17.55 0.91 12.15
C GLY A 245 16.62 0.75 10.93
N VAL A 246 15.36 1.19 11.01
CA VAL A 246 14.38 0.98 9.94
C VAL A 246 14.31 2.24 9.08
N SER A 247 14.68 2.12 7.82
CA SER A 247 14.61 3.21 6.86
C SER A 247 14.19 2.67 5.51
N VAL A 248 13.02 3.10 5.03
CA VAL A 248 12.41 2.63 3.78
C VAL A 248 11.80 3.78 3.00
N SER A 249 11.89 3.74 1.68
CA SER A 249 11.07 4.59 0.80
C SER A 249 9.94 3.77 0.22
N VAL A 250 8.78 4.39 0.10
CA VAL A 250 7.61 3.82 -0.57
C VAL A 250 7.05 4.85 -1.53
N GLU A 251 6.86 4.43 -2.77
CA GLU A 251 6.36 5.22 -3.92
C GLU A 251 5.23 4.48 -4.64
#